data_AF-D8Q556-F1
#
_entry.id   AF-D8Q556-F1
#
_cell.length_a   1.000
_cell.length_b   1.000
_cell.length_c   1.000
_cell.angle_alpha   90.00
_cell.angle_beta   90.00
_cell.angle_gamma   90.00
#
_symmetry.space_group_name_H-M   'P 1'
#
loop_
_entity.id
_entity.type
_entity.pdbx_description
1 polymer ?
#
loop_
_entity_poly.entity_id
_entity_poly.type
_entity_poly.pdbx_seq_one_letter_code
_entity_poly.pdbx_strand_id
1 'polypeptide(L)' 'MQSGTRLRHLFCTILLFCAPARPETLWDEFREHVCDDLAYRLRCAGRMHVRQEDVYDYGLH' A
#
# COMPACT_ATOMS: atom_id res chain seq x y z
N MET A 1 11.81 12.95 -1.59
CA MET A 1 11.02 11.80 -2.08
C MET A 1 10.46 11.08 -0.85
N GLN A 2 9.17 11.23 -0.54
CA GLN A 2 8.56 10.48 0.56
C GLN A 2 8.42 9.03 0.13
N SER A 3 9.03 8.09 0.85
CA SER A 3 8.96 6.67 0.53
C SER A 3 7.56 6.12 0.84
N GLY A 4 7.02 5.23 0.01
CA GLY A 4 5.72 4.59 0.23
C GLY A 4 5.61 3.87 1.61
N THR A 5 6.73 3.52 2.23
CA THR A 5 6.78 3.06 3.63
C THR A 5 6.27 4.08 4.65
N ARG A 6 6.56 5.38 4.50
CA ARG A 6 6.02 6.42 5.40
C ARG A 6 4.52 6.61 5.19
N LEU A 7 4.08 6.58 3.93
CA LEU A 7 2.65 6.69 3.59
C LEU A 7 1.86 5.49 4.11
N ARG A 8 2.41 4.26 4.05
CA ARG A 8 1.81 3.08 4.70
C ARG A 8 1.64 3.27 6.20
N HIS A 9 2.68 3.74 6.90
CA HIS A 9 2.59 4.01 8.33
C HIS A 9 1.54 5.06 8.66
N LEU A 10 1.46 6.14 7.87
CA LEU A 10 0.45 7.17 8.06
C LEU A 10 -0.96 6.61 7.81
N PHE A 11 -1.14 5.86 6.73
CA PHE A 11 -2.41 5.23 6.40
C PHE A 11 -2.88 4.29 7.52
N CYS A 12 -2.01 3.41 8.02
CA CYS A 12 -2.32 2.56 9.17
C CYS A 12 -2.66 3.37 10.42
N THR A 13 -1.94 4.46 10.68
CA THR A 13 -2.22 5.37 11.81
C THR A 13 -3.62 5.98 11.69
N ILE A 14 -4.00 6.46 10.50
CA ILE A 14 -5.32 7.03 10.26
C ILE A 14 -6.41 5.97 10.50
N LEU A 15 -6.23 4.76 9.95
CA LEU A 15 -7.18 3.66 10.15
C LEU A 15 -7.36 3.29 11.62
N LEU A 16 -6.26 3.21 12.38
CA LEU A 16 -6.27 2.75 13.78
C LEU A 16 -6.76 3.82 14.76
N PHE A 17 -6.42 5.09 14.53
CA PHE A 17 -6.60 6.14 15.54
C PHE A 17 -7.61 7.21 15.16
N CYS A 18 -7.90 7.38 13.86
CA CYS A 18 -8.76 8.47 13.39
C CYS A 18 -10.14 7.98 12.93
N ALA A 19 -10.37 6.67 12.86
CA ALA A 19 -11.65 6.05 12.45
C ALA A 19 -12.29 6.78 11.26
N PRO A 20 -11.61 6.86 10.11
CA PRO A 20 -12.11 7.59 8.96
C PRO A 20 -13.50 7.06 8.57
N ALA A 21 -14.41 7.96 8.22
CA ALA A 21 -15.77 7.58 7.84
C ALA A 21 -15.81 6.68 6.58
N ARG A 22 -14.79 6.80 5.72
CA ARG A 22 -14.69 6.10 4.42
C ARG A 22 -13.23 5.70 4.12
N PRO A 23 -12.69 4.68 4.81
CA PRO A 23 -11.31 4.21 4.59
C PRO A 23 -11.05 3.72 3.16
N GLU A 24 -12.08 3.20 2.48
CA GLU A 24 -12.01 2.72 1.11
C GLU A 24 -11.73 3.83 0.11
N THR A 25 -12.33 5.02 0.29
CA THR A 25 -12.08 6.17 -0.58
C THR A 25 -10.65 6.69 -0.40
N LEU A 26 -10.17 6.71 0.86
CA LEU A 26 -8.78 7.06 1.17
C LEU A 26 -7.80 6.05 0.55
N TRP A 27 -8.13 4.75 0.58
CA TRP A 27 -7.32 3.72 -0.06
C TRP A 27 -7.28 3.91 -1.58
N ASP A 28 -8.42 4.04 -2.25
CA ASP A 28 -8.47 4.15 -3.71
C ASP A 28 -7.71 5.36 -4.25
N GLU A 29 -7.70 6.48 -3.51
CA GLU A 29 -6.99 7.70 -3.90
C GLU A 29 -5.47 7.59 -3.69
N PHE A 30 -5.02 6.94 -2.61
CA PHE A 30 -3.60 6.95 -2.21
C PHE A 30 -2.86 5.62 -2.41
N ARG A 31 -3.54 4.54 -2.79
CA ARG A 31 -2.97 3.19 -2.93
C ARG A 31 -1.72 3.12 -3.81
N GLU A 32 -1.67 3.89 -4.90
CA GLU A 32 -0.49 3.95 -5.79
C GLU A 32 0.75 4.44 -5.04
N HIS A 33 0.61 5.52 -4.27
CA HIS A 33 1.70 6.11 -3.50
C HIS A 33 2.08 5.28 -2.28
N VAL A 34 1.09 4.63 -1.66
CA VAL A 34 1.26 3.71 -0.52
C VAL A 34 2.02 2.45 -0.95
N CYS A 35 1.82 2.01 -2.20
CA CYS A 35 2.42 0.80 -2.77
C CYS A 35 3.61 1.04 -3.71
N ASP A 36 4.07 2.28 -3.88
CA ASP A 36 5.14 2.66 -4.82
C ASP A 36 6.43 1.82 -4.66
N ASP A 37 6.87 1.55 -3.43
CA ASP A 37 8.01 0.70 -3.11
C ASP A 37 7.66 -0.78 -2.88
N LEU A 38 6.36 -1.15 -2.87
CA LEU A 38 5.91 -2.50 -2.55
C LEU A 38 6.31 -3.50 -3.63
N ALA A 39 6.16 -3.15 -4.92
CA ALA A 39 6.56 -4.01 -6.03
C ALA A 39 8.08 -4.31 -6.00
N TYR A 40 8.90 -3.30 -5.69
CA TYR A 40 10.34 -3.49 -5.53
C TYR A 40 10.66 -4.42 -4.36
N ARG A 41 10.02 -4.22 -3.21
CA ARG A 41 10.21 -5.07 -2.03
C ARG A 41 9.78 -6.52 -2.25
N LEU A 42 8.68 -6.76 -2.93
CA LEU A 42 8.20 -8.11 -3.24
C LEU A 42 9.14 -8.85 -4.21
N ARG A 43 9.71 -8.14 -5.20
CA ARG A 43 10.76 -8.69 -6.05
C ARG A 43 12.02 -9.05 -5.25
N CYS A 44 12.47 -8.17 -4.35
CA CYS A 44 13.60 -8.48 -3.46
C CYS A 44 13.30 -9.66 -2.52
N ALA A 45 12.04 -9.88 -2.15
CA ALA A 45 11.60 -11.02 -1.35
C ALA A 45 11.41 -12.32 -2.18
N GLY A 46 11.74 -12.32 -3.47
CA GLY A 46 11.69 -13.50 -4.33
C GLY A 46 10.34 -13.76 -5.01
N ARG A 47 9.34 -12.86 -4.90
CA ARG A 47 8.11 -12.95 -5.68
C ARG A 47 8.35 -12.38 -7.08
N MET A 48 8.57 -13.27 -8.05
CA MET A 48 9.04 -12.93 -9.40
C MET A 48 7.93 -12.54 -10.40
N HIS A 49 6.67 -12.37 -9.98
CA HIS A 49 5.55 -12.07 -10.88
C HIS A 49 4.45 -11.23 -10.21
N VAL A 50 4.82 -10.15 -9.51
CA VAL A 50 3.82 -9.25 -8.93
C VAL A 50 3.30 -8.34 -10.05
N ARG A 51 2.08 -8.58 -10.52
CA ARG A 51 1.41 -7.64 -11.43
C ARG A 51 0.94 -6.44 -10.61
N GLN A 52 0.85 -5.26 -11.22
CA GLN A 52 0.41 -4.04 -10.50
C GLN A 52 -1.00 -4.22 -9.89
N GLU A 53 -1.84 -5.03 -10.51
CA GLU A 53 -3.16 -5.43 -9.97
C GLU A 53 -3.04 -6.22 -8.64
N ASP A 54 -2.05 -7.08 -8.50
CA ASP A 54 -1.80 -7.87 -7.27
C ASP A 54 -1.18 -7.03 -6.14
N VAL A 55 -0.54 -5.90 -6.49
CA VAL A 55 0.12 -5.01 -5.52
C VAL A 55 -0.90 -4.38 -4.56
N TYR A 56 -2.10 -4.06 -5.05
CA TYR A 56 -3.15 -3.46 -4.22
C TYR A 56 -3.75 -4.44 -3.21
N ASP A 57 -3.62 -5.73 -3.46
CA ASP A 57 -4.05 -6.78 -2.55
C ASP A 57 -2.87 -7.40 -1.78
N TYR A 58 -1.68 -6.78 -1.83
CA TYR A 58 -0.47 -7.31 -1.20
C TYR A 58 -0.10 -8.75 -1.67
N GLY A 59 -0.65 -9.21 -2.81
CA GLY A 59 -0.54 -10.58 -3.28
C GLY A 59 -1.15 -11.61 -2.31
N LEU A 60 -2.30 -11.29 -1.71
CA LEU A 60 -3.09 -12.19 -0.86
C LEU A 60 -4.07 -13.10 -1.64
N HIS A 61 -4.12 -12.97 -2.96
CA HIS A 61 -4.81 -13.90 -3.88
C HIS A 61 -3.89 -14.95 -4.50
#